data_AF-A0A1C6AEX0-F1
#
_entry.id   AF-A0A1C6AEX0-F1
#
_cell.length_a   1.000
_cell.length_b   1.000
_cell.length_c   1.000
_cell.angle_alpha   90.00
_cell.angle_beta   90.00
_cell.angle_gamma   90.00
#
_symmetry.space_group_name_H-M   'P 1'
#
loop_
_entity.id
_entity.type
_entity.pdbx_description
1 polymer ?
#
loop_
_entity_poly.entity_id
_entity_poly.type
_entity_poly.pdbx_seq_one_letter_code
_entity_poly.pdbx_strand_id
1 'polypeptide(L)'
;MGIGPSTKETSLHHFRDPLLEVVSEDTDLDLMGVMLVGSPDGNEDKMLVGTRAAVWAECMRADGVILSCDGWGNSHVDYTNTIEQIGTRGIPVTGITFNGTVAQFVVVNDYLDAIVDINKSATGEETDVVGENNMDRIDCLKAKALLKLKMRKKDQEGK
;
A
#
# COMPACT_ATOMS: atom_id res chain seq x y z
N MET A 1 18.06 -1.49 -4.27
CA MET A 1 17.10 -0.53 -3.71
C MET A 1 17.13 0.66 -4.63
N GLY A 2 16.01 1.01 -5.26
CA GLY A 2 15.92 2.21 -6.07
C GLY A 2 14.80 3.07 -5.52
N ILE A 3 15.07 4.36 -5.46
CA ILE A 3 14.05 5.41 -5.52
C ILE A 3 14.49 6.18 -6.75
N GLY A 4 13.66 6.21 -7.78
CA GLY A 4 13.99 6.76 -9.10
C GLY A 4 13.29 8.09 -9.34
N PRO A 5 13.72 8.89 -10.33
CA PRO A 5 13.06 10.16 -10.63
C PRO A 5 11.62 10.00 -11.14
N SER A 6 11.19 8.78 -11.46
CA SER A 6 9.81 8.47 -11.87
C SER A 6 8.83 8.21 -10.71
N THR A 7 9.31 8.10 -9.47
CA THR A 7 8.47 7.85 -8.28
C THR A 7 7.90 9.14 -7.69
N LYS A 8 7.04 9.03 -6.66
CA LYS A 8 6.24 10.16 -6.15
C LYS A 8 7.08 11.33 -5.63
N GLU A 9 8.32 11.09 -5.21
CA GLU A 9 9.22 12.12 -4.66
C GLU A 9 9.48 13.27 -5.66
N THR A 10 9.20 13.07 -6.95
CA THR A 10 9.29 14.10 -7.99
C THR A 10 7.95 14.77 -8.31
N SER A 11 6.88 14.47 -7.58
CA SER A 11 5.52 14.98 -7.82
C SER A 11 4.99 15.88 -6.69
N LEU A 12 3.81 16.49 -6.91
CA LEU A 12 3.10 17.26 -5.89
C LEU A 12 2.34 16.38 -4.87
N HIS A 13 2.52 15.06 -4.85
CA HIS A 13 1.73 14.15 -3.99
C HIS A 13 1.92 14.42 -2.49
N HIS A 14 3.06 14.99 -2.08
CA HIS A 14 3.23 15.44 -0.70
C HIS A 14 2.21 16.51 -0.26
N PHE A 15 1.64 17.25 -1.21
CA PHE A 15 0.64 18.29 -0.96
C PHE A 15 -0.74 17.94 -1.53
N ARG A 16 -0.79 17.06 -2.53
CA ARG A 16 -1.98 16.67 -3.30
C ARG A 16 -1.95 15.16 -3.51
N ASP A 17 -2.18 14.43 -2.44
CA ASP A 17 -2.15 12.98 -2.48
C ASP A 17 -3.45 12.44 -3.12
N PRO A 18 -3.37 11.75 -4.28
CA PRO A 18 -4.56 11.27 -4.97
C PRO A 18 -5.30 10.17 -4.20
N LEU A 19 -4.61 9.42 -3.32
CA LEU A 19 -5.23 8.41 -2.50
C LEU A 19 -6.11 9.06 -1.43
N LEU A 20 -5.60 10.09 -0.75
CA LEU A 20 -6.40 10.84 0.22
C LEU A 20 -7.60 11.51 -0.43
N GLU A 21 -7.44 12.09 -1.62
CA GLU A 21 -8.56 12.66 -2.38
C GLU A 21 -9.63 11.59 -2.68
N VAL A 22 -9.24 10.46 -3.26
CA VAL A 22 -10.17 9.37 -3.62
C VAL A 22 -10.89 8.76 -2.43
N VAL A 23 -10.22 8.64 -1.28
CA VAL A 23 -10.79 8.06 -0.07
C VAL A 23 -11.69 9.06 0.64
N SER A 24 -11.26 10.31 0.79
CA SER A 24 -12.05 11.36 1.47
C SER A 24 -13.30 11.80 0.71
N GLU A 25 -13.33 11.63 -0.61
CA GLU A 25 -14.52 11.87 -1.45
C GLU A 25 -15.54 10.72 -1.43
N ASP A 26 -15.18 9.53 -0.93
CA ASP A 26 -16.08 8.37 -0.95
C ASP A 26 -17.17 8.51 0.12
N THR A 27 -18.43 8.35 -0.27
CA THR A 27 -19.56 8.47 0.66
C THR A 27 -19.83 7.20 1.47
N ASP A 28 -19.20 6.08 1.12
CA ASP A 28 -19.40 4.79 1.81
C ASP A 28 -18.23 4.46 2.76
N LEU A 29 -17.14 5.23 2.73
CA LEU A 29 -15.98 5.06 3.60
C LEU A 29 -15.82 6.28 4.50
N ASP A 30 -15.44 6.04 5.75
CA ASP A 30 -15.01 7.11 6.66
C ASP A 30 -13.49 7.09 6.78
N LEU A 31 -12.84 8.22 6.48
CA LEU A 31 -11.39 8.34 6.58
C LEU A 31 -10.99 8.48 8.06
N MET A 32 -10.69 7.34 8.68
CA MET A 32 -10.29 7.28 10.10
C MET A 32 -8.99 8.04 10.39
N GLY A 33 -8.00 7.96 9.50
CA GLY A 33 -6.72 8.64 9.70
C GLY A 33 -5.62 8.21 8.74
N VAL A 34 -4.47 8.87 8.86
CA VAL A 34 -3.26 8.59 8.09
C VAL A 34 -2.14 8.22 9.05
N MET A 35 -1.46 7.11 8.80
CA MET A 35 -0.33 6.64 9.59
C MET A 35 0.94 6.66 8.75
N LEU A 36 1.98 7.35 9.26
CA LEU A 36 3.30 7.33 8.65
C LEU A 36 4.13 6.23 9.31
N VAL A 37 4.56 5.25 8.51
CA VAL A 37 5.42 4.14 8.95
C VAL A 37 6.79 4.36 8.34
N GLY A 38 7.84 4.35 9.17
CA GLY A 38 9.21 4.44 8.68
C GLY A 38 9.64 3.16 7.97
N SER A 39 10.54 3.27 6.99
CA SER A 39 11.15 2.13 6.29
C SER A 39 12.60 1.97 6.75
N PRO A 40 12.87 1.14 7.78
CA PRO A 40 14.21 0.93 8.30
C PRO A 40 15.03 0.02 7.37
N ASP A 41 16.35 0.13 7.43
CA ASP A 41 17.23 -0.69 6.60
C ASP A 41 17.38 -2.12 7.16
N GLY A 42 17.52 -2.25 8.48
CA GLY A 42 17.73 -3.52 9.17
C GLY A 42 16.46 -4.39 9.26
N ASN A 43 16.61 -5.69 9.01
CA ASN A 43 15.48 -6.62 8.98
C ASN A 43 14.72 -6.72 10.31
N GLU A 44 15.41 -6.71 11.46
CA GLU A 44 14.73 -6.73 12.77
C GLU A 44 13.79 -5.54 12.95
N ASP A 45 14.25 -4.36 12.55
CA ASP A 45 13.45 -3.13 12.62
C ASP A 45 12.30 -3.15 11.61
N LYS A 46 12.50 -3.74 10.41
CA LYS A 46 11.41 -3.93 9.42
C LYS A 46 10.30 -4.81 9.96
N MET A 47 10.67 -5.86 10.70
CA MET A 47 9.70 -6.70 11.38
C MET A 47 8.95 -5.91 12.45
N LEU A 48 9.69 -5.15 13.26
CA LEU A 48 9.16 -4.33 14.35
C LEU A 48 8.18 -3.25 13.89
N VAL A 49 8.52 -2.47 12.84
CA VAL A 49 7.66 -1.37 12.37
C VAL A 49 6.35 -1.89 11.80
N GLY A 50 6.37 -2.99 11.04
CA GLY A 50 5.15 -3.58 10.48
C GLY A 50 4.23 -4.15 11.56
N THR A 51 4.79 -4.83 12.57
CA THR A 51 4.01 -5.30 13.73
C THR A 51 3.41 -4.12 14.50
N ARG A 52 4.17 -3.04 14.74
CA ARG A 52 3.65 -1.86 15.43
C ARG A 52 2.53 -1.19 14.66
N ALA A 53 2.70 -0.97 13.36
CA ALA A 53 1.65 -0.38 12.52
C ALA A 53 0.34 -1.19 12.59
N ALA A 54 0.44 -2.52 12.54
CA ALA A 54 -0.72 -3.40 12.67
C ALA A 54 -1.38 -3.33 14.05
N VAL A 55 -0.60 -3.28 15.14
CA VAL A 55 -1.13 -3.09 16.51
C VAL A 55 -1.88 -1.75 16.64
N TRP A 56 -1.36 -0.68 16.04
CA TRP A 56 -2.04 0.62 16.02
C TRP A 56 -3.37 0.52 15.26
N ALA A 57 -3.37 -0.07 14.06
CA ALA A 57 -4.59 -0.25 13.26
C ALA A 57 -5.68 -1.05 14.02
N GLU A 58 -5.26 -2.12 14.70
CA GLU A 58 -6.14 -2.95 15.55
C GLU A 58 -6.71 -2.16 16.74
N CYS A 59 -5.87 -1.41 17.44
CA CYS A 59 -6.28 -0.59 18.59
C CYS A 59 -7.21 0.57 18.18
N MET A 60 -7.01 1.14 17.00
CA MET A 60 -7.90 2.12 16.39
C MET A 60 -9.21 1.49 15.88
N ARG A 61 -9.28 0.15 15.83
CA ARG A 61 -10.41 -0.62 15.29
C ARG A 61 -10.67 -0.30 13.82
N ALA A 62 -9.61 -0.20 13.02
CA ALA A 62 -9.74 0.03 11.59
C ALA A 62 -10.53 -1.11 10.92
N ASP A 63 -11.57 -0.75 10.18
CA ASP A 63 -12.36 -1.71 9.39
C ASP A 63 -11.64 -2.17 8.12
N GLY A 64 -10.65 -1.40 7.66
CA GLY A 64 -9.80 -1.72 6.52
C GLY A 64 -8.62 -0.79 6.41
N VAL A 65 -7.56 -1.22 5.72
CA VAL A 65 -6.32 -0.44 5.52
C VAL A 65 -5.91 -0.46 4.04
N ILE A 66 -5.52 0.71 3.53
CA ILE A 66 -4.77 0.85 2.28
C ILE A 66 -3.33 1.20 2.65
N LEU A 67 -2.37 0.35 2.27
CA LEU A 67 -0.94 0.62 2.49
C LEU A 67 -0.29 1.08 1.19
N SER A 68 0.40 2.22 1.20
CA SER A 68 1.20 2.71 0.07
C SER A 68 2.69 2.62 0.35
N CYS A 69 3.49 2.20 -0.63
CA CYS A 69 4.96 2.26 -0.57
C CYS A 69 5.53 2.86 -1.87
N ASP A 70 6.49 3.76 -1.72
CA ASP A 70 7.18 4.42 -2.84
C ASP A 70 8.50 3.72 -3.22
N GLY A 71 9.04 2.87 -2.33
CA GLY A 71 10.26 2.11 -2.56
C GLY A 71 10.01 0.66 -2.95
N TRP A 72 11.03 0.02 -3.54
CA TRP A 72 10.98 -1.40 -3.90
C TRP A 72 12.24 -2.19 -3.51
N GLY A 73 12.12 -3.52 -3.57
CA GLY A 73 13.20 -4.44 -3.21
C GLY A 73 13.37 -4.50 -1.70
N ASN A 74 14.34 -3.78 -1.13
CA ASN A 74 14.60 -3.82 0.31
C ASN A 74 13.40 -3.29 1.12
N SER A 75 12.79 -2.19 0.65
CA SER A 75 11.60 -1.57 1.25
C SER A 75 10.32 -2.40 1.07
N HIS A 76 10.34 -3.39 0.18
CA HIS A 76 9.21 -4.32 0.09
C HIS A 76 9.16 -5.28 1.27
N VAL A 77 10.27 -5.51 1.99
CA VAL A 77 10.29 -6.46 3.11
C VAL A 77 9.39 -5.98 4.26
N ASP A 78 9.53 -4.71 4.68
CA ASP A 78 8.66 -4.08 5.67
C ASP A 78 7.25 -3.86 5.13
N TYR A 79 7.08 -3.51 3.85
CA TYR A 79 5.77 -3.41 3.22
C TYR A 79 4.99 -4.73 3.30
N THR A 80 5.59 -5.83 2.84
CA THR A 80 4.94 -7.15 2.83
C THR A 80 4.68 -7.66 4.24
N ASN A 81 5.60 -7.43 5.17
CA ASN A 81 5.40 -7.74 6.59
C ASN A 81 4.25 -6.91 7.18
N THR A 82 4.18 -5.61 6.90
CA THR A 82 3.09 -4.76 7.41
C THR A 82 1.73 -5.26 6.93
N ILE A 83 1.62 -5.64 5.65
CA ILE A 83 0.40 -6.25 5.10
C ILE A 83 0.05 -7.56 5.80
N GLU A 84 1.03 -8.43 6.01
CA GLU A 84 0.83 -9.70 6.72
C GLU A 84 0.35 -9.48 8.16
N GLN A 85 0.99 -8.56 8.88
CA GLN A 85 0.64 -8.26 10.27
C GLN A 85 -0.76 -7.66 10.40
N ILE A 86 -1.20 -6.84 9.45
CA ILE A 86 -2.57 -6.32 9.40
C ILE A 86 -3.55 -7.45 9.06
N GLY A 87 -3.24 -8.22 8.03
CA GLY A 87 -4.09 -9.30 7.53
C GLY A 87 -4.32 -10.42 8.56
N THR A 88 -3.27 -10.82 9.28
CA THR A 88 -3.34 -11.85 10.34
C THR A 88 -4.19 -11.43 11.54
N ARG A 89 -4.41 -10.13 11.73
CA ARG A 89 -5.35 -9.58 12.73
C ARG A 89 -6.80 -9.50 12.22
N GLY A 90 -7.07 -10.04 11.04
CA GLY A 90 -8.39 -10.04 10.43
C GLY A 90 -8.83 -8.65 9.94
N ILE A 91 -7.89 -7.72 9.72
CA ILE A 91 -8.19 -6.41 9.14
C ILE A 91 -8.02 -6.52 7.61
N PRO A 92 -9.08 -6.28 6.81
CA PRO A 92 -8.99 -6.21 5.36
C PRO A 92 -7.91 -5.22 4.94
N VAL A 93 -6.99 -5.67 4.09
CA VAL A 93 -5.86 -4.87 3.62
C VAL A 93 -5.71 -4.97 2.11
N THR A 94 -5.47 -3.84 1.48
CA THR A 94 -5.02 -3.67 0.09
C THR A 94 -3.76 -2.81 0.12
N GLY A 95 -3.07 -2.71 -1.00
CA GLY A 95 -1.97 -1.78 -1.09
C GLY A 95 -1.65 -1.32 -2.49
N ILE A 96 -0.77 -0.32 -2.56
CA ILE A 96 -0.37 0.37 -3.78
C ILE A 96 1.15 0.52 -3.73
N THR A 97 1.84 -0.03 -4.72
CA THR A 97 3.31 0.04 -4.80
C THR A 97 3.75 -0.23 -6.23
N PHE A 98 4.99 0.17 -6.55
CA PHE A 98 5.65 -0.27 -7.78
C PHE A 98 6.08 -1.74 -7.66
N ASN A 99 5.65 -2.57 -8.61
CA ASN A 99 6.07 -3.98 -8.73
C ASN A 99 6.68 -4.25 -10.11
N GLY A 100 6.01 -3.85 -11.20
CA GLY A 100 6.49 -4.03 -12.56
C GLY A 100 6.97 -5.45 -12.88
N THR A 101 7.93 -5.57 -13.79
CA THR A 101 8.62 -6.84 -14.12
C THR A 101 9.90 -7.03 -13.29
N VAL A 102 10.47 -5.95 -12.76
CA VAL A 102 11.80 -5.92 -12.12
C VAL A 102 11.76 -5.79 -10.59
N ALA A 103 10.61 -5.44 -10.01
CA ALA A 103 10.43 -5.21 -8.58
C ALA A 103 9.44 -6.20 -7.96
N GLN A 104 9.54 -7.46 -8.37
CA GLN A 104 8.80 -8.56 -7.74
C GLN A 104 9.15 -8.68 -6.26
N PHE A 105 8.17 -9.04 -5.44
CA PHE A 105 8.35 -9.14 -4.00
C PHE A 105 9.39 -10.21 -3.64
N VAL A 106 10.40 -9.81 -2.87
CA VAL A 106 11.43 -10.71 -2.36
C VAL A 106 10.88 -11.62 -1.25
N VAL A 107 9.85 -11.15 -0.55
CA VAL A 107 9.13 -11.88 0.50
C VAL A 107 7.65 -11.89 0.14
N VAL A 108 7.00 -13.05 0.20
CA VAL A 108 5.59 -13.21 -0.14
C VAL A 108 4.80 -13.78 1.04
N ASN A 109 3.51 -13.46 1.10
CA ASN A 109 2.55 -14.00 2.07
C ASN A 109 1.14 -14.03 1.47
N ASP A 110 0.20 -14.64 2.20
CA ASP A 110 -1.16 -14.90 1.73
C ASP A 110 -2.05 -13.65 1.59
N TYR A 111 -1.57 -12.47 2.00
CA TYR A 111 -2.34 -11.23 2.05
C TYR A 111 -1.97 -10.23 0.93
N LEU A 112 -1.10 -10.62 0.00
CA LEU A 112 -0.67 -9.83 -1.16
C LEU A 112 -1.61 -9.99 -2.38
N ASP A 113 -2.82 -10.49 -2.19
CA ASP A 113 -3.81 -10.80 -3.24
C ASP A 113 -4.47 -9.55 -3.86
N ALA A 114 -4.35 -8.39 -3.20
CA ALA A 114 -5.02 -7.15 -3.56
C ALA A 114 -4.05 -5.97 -3.65
N ILE A 115 -2.88 -6.18 -4.24
CA ILE A 115 -1.91 -5.11 -4.48
C ILE A 115 -2.10 -4.51 -5.87
N VAL A 116 -2.21 -3.18 -5.93
CA VAL A 116 -2.26 -2.41 -7.17
C VAL A 116 -0.84 -2.03 -7.56
N ASP A 117 -0.41 -2.48 -8.73
CA ASP A 117 0.84 -2.05 -9.34
C ASP A 117 0.68 -0.67 -9.97
N ILE A 118 1.59 0.25 -9.62
CA ILE A 118 1.64 1.61 -10.17
C ILE A 118 2.57 1.74 -11.37
N ASN A 119 3.22 0.67 -11.83
CA ASN A 119 3.99 0.77 -13.06
C ASN A 119 3.07 1.05 -14.27
N LYS A 120 3.40 2.08 -15.04
CA LYS A 120 2.73 2.44 -16.29
C LYS A 120 3.64 2.29 -17.51
N SER A 121 4.89 1.90 -17.31
CA SER A 121 5.81 1.59 -18.40
C SER A 121 5.32 0.39 -19.19
N ALA A 122 5.43 0.46 -20.52
CA ALA A 122 5.10 -0.67 -21.39
C ALA A 122 6.03 -1.88 -21.18
N THR A 123 7.24 -1.67 -20.68
CA THR A 123 8.22 -2.74 -20.43
C THR A 123 8.09 -3.36 -19.04
N GLY A 124 7.33 -2.75 -18.13
CA GLY A 124 7.29 -3.17 -16.73
C GLY A 124 8.47 -2.69 -15.89
N GLU A 125 9.43 -1.98 -16.49
CA GLU A 125 10.64 -1.53 -15.80
C GLU A 125 10.43 -0.19 -15.12
N GLU A 126 11.28 0.12 -14.14
CA GLU A 126 11.42 1.48 -13.66
C GLU A 126 12.15 2.28 -14.73
N THR A 127 11.61 3.44 -15.08
CA THR A 127 12.13 4.32 -16.12
C THR A 127 12.46 5.65 -15.48
N ASP A 128 13.32 6.46 -16.07
CA ASP A 128 13.56 7.83 -15.59
C ASP A 128 12.47 8.83 -16.06
N VAL A 129 11.27 8.33 -16.42
CA VAL A 129 10.17 9.14 -16.97
C VAL A 129 9.19 9.48 -15.87
N VAL A 130 9.02 10.79 -15.64
CA VAL A 130 8.08 11.32 -14.65
C VAL A 130 6.66 10.84 -14.95
N GLY A 131 6.00 10.25 -13.95
CA GLY A 131 4.62 9.78 -14.05
C GLY A 131 4.48 8.31 -14.39
N GLU A 132 5.55 7.61 -14.76
CA GLU A 132 5.44 6.18 -15.08
C GLU A 132 5.44 5.27 -13.85
N ASN A 133 5.91 5.73 -12.70
CA ASN A 133 6.01 4.93 -11.46
C ASN A 133 5.47 5.67 -10.23
N ASN A 134 4.47 6.54 -10.42
CA ASN A 134 3.71 7.15 -9.33
C ASN A 134 2.25 6.71 -9.38
N MET A 135 1.55 6.65 -8.24
CA MET A 135 0.11 6.34 -8.24
C MET A 135 -0.69 7.49 -8.85
N ASP A 136 -1.68 7.19 -9.67
CA ASP A 136 -2.65 8.19 -10.12
C ASP A 136 -4.04 7.92 -9.52
N ARG A 137 -5.01 8.77 -9.88
CA ARG A 137 -6.39 8.62 -9.39
C ARG A 137 -6.99 7.25 -9.74
N ILE A 138 -6.67 6.68 -10.90
CA ILE A 138 -7.20 5.38 -11.33
C ILE A 138 -6.66 4.27 -10.44
N ASP A 139 -5.38 4.30 -10.09
CA ASP A 139 -4.77 3.31 -9.19
C ASP A 139 -5.37 3.39 -7.79
N CYS A 140 -5.55 4.60 -7.27
CA CYS A 140 -6.21 4.82 -5.98
C CYS A 140 -7.66 4.33 -5.97
N LEU A 141 -8.40 4.54 -7.07
CA LEU A 141 -9.77 4.02 -7.22
C LEU A 141 -9.80 2.48 -7.23
N LYS A 142 -8.85 1.82 -7.90
CA LYS A 142 -8.72 0.36 -7.89
C LYS A 142 -8.46 -0.15 -6.48
N ALA A 143 -7.49 0.44 -5.77
CA ALA A 143 -7.16 0.03 -4.40
C ALA A 143 -8.36 0.22 -3.46
N LYS A 144 -9.03 1.36 -3.52
CA LYS A 144 -10.27 1.62 -2.77
C LYS A 144 -11.34 0.57 -3.06
N ALA A 145 -11.57 0.25 -4.33
CA ALA A 145 -12.56 -0.76 -4.73
C ALA A 145 -12.19 -2.15 -4.20
N LEU A 146 -10.92 -2.56 -4.31
CA LEU A 146 -10.42 -3.82 -3.77
C LEU A 146 -10.59 -3.90 -2.25
N LEU A 147 -10.30 -2.82 -1.53
CA LEU A 147 -10.52 -2.76 -0.08
C LEU A 147 -12.01 -2.97 0.26
N LYS A 148 -12.91 -2.23 -0.40
CA LYS A 148 -14.37 -2.37 -0.19
C LYS A 148 -14.85 -3.80 -0.47
N LEU A 149 -14.29 -4.45 -1.49
CA LEU A 149 -14.60 -5.86 -1.77
C LEU A 149 -14.12 -6.80 -0.64
N LYS A 150 -12.90 -6.60 -0.11
CA LYS A 150 -12.38 -7.40 1.01
C LYS A 150 -13.16 -7.16 2.31
N MET A 151 -13.53 -5.91 2.61
CA MET A 151 -14.38 -5.58 3.76
C MET A 151 -15.75 -6.27 3.65
N ARG A 152 -16.40 -6.16 2.49
CA ARG A 152 -17.69 -6.83 2.25
C ARG A 152 -17.60 -8.35 2.38
N LYS A 153 -16.51 -8.96 1.90
CA LYS A 153 -16.29 -10.41 2.04
C LYS A 153 -16.17 -10.81 3.51
N LYS A 154 -15.38 -10.07 4.30
CA LYS A 154 -15.27 -10.28 5.75
C LYS A 154 -16.62 -10.18 6.45
N ASP A 155 -17.45 -9.19 6.11
CA ASP A 155 -18.78 -9.02 6.69
C ASP A 155 -19.75 -10.17 6.34
N GLN A 156 -19.53 -10.85 5.21
CA GLN A 156 -20.31 -12.02 4.80
C GLN A 156 -19.85 -13.29 5.51
N GLU A 157 -18.54 -13.44 5.75
CA GLU A 157 -17.95 -14.58 6.45
C GLU A 157 -18.15 -14.51 7.98
N GLY A 158 -18.31 -13.30 8.52
CA GLY A 158 -18.61 -13.06 9.94
C GLY A 158 -20.10 -13.10 10.31
N LYS A 159 -21.00 -13.33 9.35
CA LYS A 159 -22.44 -13.57 9.56
C LYS A 159 -22.73 -15.07 9.67
#